data_AF-A0A917IB09-F1
#
_entry.id   AF-A0A917IB09-F1
#
_cell.length_a   1.000
_cell.length_b   1.000
_cell.length_c   1.000
_cell.angle_alpha   90.00
_cell.angle_beta   90.00
_cell.angle_gamma   90.00
#
_symmetry.space_group_name_H-M   'P 1'
#
loop_
_entity.id
_entity.type
_entity.pdbx_description
1 polymer ?
#
loop_
_entity_poly.entity_id
_entity_poly.type
_entity_poly.pdbx_seq_one_letter_code
_entity_poly.pdbx_strand_id
1 'polypeptide(L)'
;MPRRLEIEKALAWAFRDELPKTTRPGGRIKTLGLPAVWGRIDKFGELLELVDEDGLNQWGVFADPFAVTAPHPDAIAIAETVKALGLLALDLPADWDPLGDVELGDDRAAVLARAVA
;
A
#
# COMPACT_ATOMS: atom_id res chain seq x y z
N MET A 1 6.73 -24.02 -14.28
CA MET A 1 7.44 -23.03 -15.14
C MET A 1 7.12 -21.64 -14.65
N PRO A 2 8.10 -20.73 -14.52
CA PRO A 2 7.82 -19.36 -14.08
C PRO A 2 6.97 -18.65 -15.15
N ARG A 3 5.84 -18.08 -14.74
CA ARG A 3 4.98 -17.29 -15.60
C ARG A 3 5.62 -15.91 -15.77
N ARG A 4 5.94 -15.51 -17.00
CA ARG A 4 6.38 -14.13 -17.27
C ARG A 4 5.16 -13.22 -17.32
N LEU A 5 5.18 -12.18 -16.52
CA LEU A 5 4.17 -11.12 -16.51
C LEU A 5 4.89 -9.79 -16.80
N GLU A 6 4.20 -8.88 -17.46
CA GLU A 6 4.62 -7.48 -17.54
C GLU A 6 4.66 -6.89 -16.13
N ILE A 7 5.60 -5.97 -15.87
CA ILE A 7 5.86 -5.45 -14.52
C ILE A 7 4.61 -4.79 -13.93
N GLU A 8 3.85 -4.03 -14.74
CA GLU A 8 2.63 -3.37 -14.29
C GLU A 8 1.55 -4.38 -13.89
N LYS A 9 1.46 -5.51 -14.62
CA LYS A 9 0.52 -6.59 -14.29
C LYS A 9 0.93 -7.30 -13.02
N ALA A 10 2.23 -7.55 -12.84
CA ALA A 10 2.75 -8.15 -11.62
C ALA A 10 2.51 -7.26 -10.39
N LEU A 11 2.77 -5.95 -10.51
CA LEU A 11 2.51 -4.98 -9.45
C LEU A 11 1.02 -4.84 -9.15
N ALA A 12 0.17 -4.74 -10.18
CA ALA A 12 -1.28 -4.65 -10.00
C ALA A 12 -1.81 -5.88 -9.26
N TRP A 13 -1.44 -7.08 -9.70
CA TRP A 13 -1.83 -8.32 -9.03
C TRP A 13 -1.35 -8.37 -7.58
N ALA A 14 -0.07 -8.05 -7.33
CA ALA A 14 0.47 -8.06 -5.98
C ALA A 14 -0.29 -7.09 -5.07
N PHE A 15 -0.40 -5.81 -5.43
CA PHE A 15 -0.93 -4.78 -4.54
C PHE A 15 -2.47 -4.74 -4.47
N ARG A 16 -3.19 -5.23 -5.47
CA ARG A 16 -4.66 -5.21 -5.49
C ARG A 16 -5.29 -6.53 -5.09
N ASP A 17 -4.66 -7.66 -5.42
CA ASP A 17 -5.30 -8.97 -5.28
C ASP A 17 -4.65 -9.84 -4.19
N GLU A 18 -3.36 -9.67 -3.93
CA GLU A 18 -2.62 -10.52 -2.98
C GLU A 18 -2.33 -9.85 -1.64
N LEU A 19 -1.66 -8.70 -1.64
CA LEU A 19 -1.23 -8.03 -0.41
C LEU A 19 -2.39 -7.63 0.52
N PRO A 20 -3.60 -7.28 0.04
CA PRO A 20 -4.77 -7.07 0.91
C PRO A 20 -5.11 -8.29 1.78
N LYS A 21 -4.76 -9.52 1.35
CA LYS A 21 -4.94 -10.74 2.15
C LYS A 21 -4.04 -10.78 3.40
N THR A 22 -3.04 -9.90 3.47
CA THR A 22 -2.21 -9.76 4.67
C THR A 22 -3.02 -9.09 5.77
N THR A 23 -3.27 -9.85 6.85
CA THR A 23 -3.88 -9.29 8.05
C THR A 23 -2.94 -8.27 8.70
N ARG A 24 -3.49 -7.18 9.22
CA ARG A 24 -2.72 -6.17 9.95
C ARG A 24 -2.06 -6.80 11.20
N PRO A 25 -0.78 -6.52 11.52
CA PRO A 25 -0.21 -6.87 12.81
C PRO A 25 -0.98 -6.17 13.94
N GLY A 26 -1.65 -6.92 14.81
CA GLY A 26 -2.60 -6.39 15.80
C GLY A 26 -4.02 -6.19 15.28
N GLY A 27 -4.28 -6.47 14.01
CA GLY A 27 -5.62 -6.61 13.45
C GLY A 27 -6.36 -7.74 14.16
N ARG A 28 -7.61 -7.48 14.53
CA ARG A 28 -8.48 -8.30 15.38
C ARG A 28 -8.89 -9.65 14.76
N ILE A 29 -8.10 -10.21 13.86
CA ILE A 29 -8.30 -11.56 13.32
C ILE A 29 -7.36 -12.53 14.07
N LYS A 30 -7.45 -12.51 15.39
CA LYS A 30 -7.01 -13.62 16.26
C LYS A 30 -8.13 -13.81 17.26
N THR A 31 -9.05 -14.72 16.91
CA THR A 31 -10.35 -14.97 17.54
C THR A 31 -11.33 -13.80 17.39
N LEU A 32 -12.50 -14.04 16.80
CA LEU A 32 -13.67 -13.19 17.06
C LEU A 32 -13.95 -13.26 18.56
N GLY A 33 -13.30 -12.42 19.35
CA GLY A 33 -13.83 -12.06 20.64
C GLY A 33 -15.14 -11.32 20.37
N LEU A 34 -16.27 -11.88 20.82
CA LEU A 34 -17.61 -11.27 20.77
C LEU A 34 -17.62 -9.73 20.93
N PRO A 35 -16.83 -9.10 21.84
CA PRO A 35 -16.86 -7.64 22.01
C PRO A 35 -16.41 -6.83 20.78
N ALA A 36 -15.46 -7.33 19.99
CA ALA A 36 -14.92 -6.60 18.84
C ALA A 36 -15.90 -6.56 17.65
N VAL A 37 -16.78 -7.55 17.57
CA VAL A 37 -17.81 -7.65 16.52
C VAL A 37 -19.01 -6.78 16.87
N TRP A 38 -19.45 -6.77 18.13
CA TRP A 38 -20.53 -5.90 18.58
C TRP A 38 -20.20 -4.42 18.39
N GLY A 39 -18.97 -4.00 18.69
CA GLY A 39 -18.55 -2.62 18.44
C GLY A 39 -18.57 -2.20 16.96
N ARG A 40 -18.39 -3.13 16.01
CA ARG A 40 -18.55 -2.84 14.57
C ARG A 40 -20.02 -2.75 14.16
N ILE A 41 -20.88 -3.58 14.76
CA ILE A 41 -22.33 -3.57 14.52
C ILE A 41 -22.94 -2.27 15.06
N ASP A 42 -22.56 -1.85 16.27
CA ASP A 42 -23.06 -0.62 16.90
C ASP A 42 -22.71 0.61 16.05
N LYS A 43 -21.44 0.73 15.62
CA LYS A 43 -21.02 1.83 14.73
C LYS A 43 -21.70 1.80 13.36
N PHE A 44 -21.90 0.61 12.79
CA PHE A 44 -22.67 0.48 11.56
C PHE A 44 -24.14 0.88 11.79
N GLY A 45 -24.73 0.56 12.93
CA GLY A 45 -26.08 0.99 13.29
C GLY A 45 -26.20 2.51 13.47
N GLU A 46 -25.16 3.16 14.01
CA GLU A 46 -25.10 4.61 14.20
C GLU A 46 -24.86 5.37 12.89
N LEU A 47 -23.94 4.91 12.06
CA LEU A 47 -23.47 5.63 10.88
C LEU A 47 -24.13 5.16 9.58
N LEU A 48 -24.74 3.97 9.59
CA LEU A 48 -25.22 3.25 8.40
C LEU A 48 -24.12 3.05 7.35
N GLU A 49 -22.86 3.07 7.77
CA GLU A 49 -21.68 2.98 6.92
C GLU A 49 -20.61 2.07 7.56
N LEU A 50 -19.90 1.32 6.71
CA LEU A 50 -18.76 0.52 7.15
C LEU A 50 -17.52 1.42 7.23
N VAL A 51 -17.20 1.91 8.42
CA VAL A 51 -15.99 2.71 8.64
C VAL A 51 -14.77 1.80 8.66
N ASP A 52 -13.79 2.12 7.81
CA ASP A 52 -12.48 1.47 7.85
C ASP A 52 -11.66 2.03 9.02
N GLU A 53 -11.82 1.41 10.18
CA GLU A 53 -11.05 1.76 11.39
C GLU A 53 -9.71 1.04 11.47
N ASP A 54 -9.51 0.02 10.63
CA ASP A 54 -8.35 -0.85 10.68
C ASP A 54 -7.19 -0.25 9.86
N GLY A 55 -7.45 0.65 8.91
CA GLY A 55 -6.44 1.41 8.18
C GLY A 55 -5.54 0.54 7.30
N LEU A 56 -4.42 1.09 6.85
CA LEU A 56 -3.49 0.39 5.95
C LEU A 56 -2.73 -0.73 6.68
N ASN A 57 -2.53 -1.85 6.00
CA ASN A 57 -1.68 -2.94 6.46
C ASN A 57 -0.18 -2.57 6.33
N GLN A 58 0.71 -3.51 6.68
CA GLN A 58 2.16 -3.27 6.65
C GLN A 58 2.74 -2.94 5.25
N TRP A 59 1.97 -3.19 4.19
CA TRP A 59 2.31 -2.91 2.80
C TRP A 59 1.68 -1.61 2.27
N GLY A 60 0.99 -0.85 3.13
CA GLY A 60 0.34 0.39 2.73
C GLY A 60 -0.96 0.19 1.93
N VAL A 61 -1.58 -0.99 1.99
CA VAL A 61 -2.86 -1.28 1.33
C VAL A 61 -3.94 -1.63 2.34
N PHE A 62 -5.19 -1.38 2.01
CA PHE A 62 -6.33 -1.82 2.83
C PHE A 62 -6.38 -3.34 2.88
N ALA A 63 -6.59 -3.89 4.08
CA ALA A 63 -6.71 -5.33 4.26
C ALA A 63 -8.08 -5.80 3.76
N ASP A 64 -8.12 -6.93 3.07
CA ASP A 64 -9.35 -7.63 2.72
C ASP A 64 -9.82 -8.47 3.93
N PRO A 65 -10.90 -8.08 4.63
CA PRO A 65 -11.38 -8.81 5.81
C PRO A 65 -12.02 -10.15 5.45
N PHE A 66 -12.29 -10.41 4.17
CA PHE A 66 -12.91 -11.64 3.68
C PHE A 66 -11.92 -12.62 3.06
N ALA A 67 -10.62 -12.28 3.05
CA ALA A 67 -9.58 -13.16 2.53
C ALA A 67 -9.57 -14.50 3.28
N VAL A 68 -9.78 -15.59 2.53
CA VAL A 68 -9.77 -16.97 3.06
C VAL A 68 -8.41 -17.65 2.93
N THR A 69 -7.46 -17.03 2.25
CA THR A 69 -6.09 -17.54 2.04
C THR A 69 -5.05 -16.50 2.40
N ALA A 70 -3.85 -16.96 2.72
CA ALA A 70 -2.69 -16.10 2.84
C ALA A 70 -2.28 -15.51 1.48
N PRO A 71 -1.59 -14.36 1.44
CA PRO A 71 -1.01 -13.81 0.22
C PRO A 71 -0.01 -14.79 -0.40
N HIS A 72 0.06 -14.80 -1.74
CA HIS A 72 1.05 -15.61 -2.45
C HIS A 72 2.50 -15.17 -2.11
N PRO A 73 3.46 -16.10 -1.91
CA PRO A 73 4.86 -15.76 -1.59
C PRO A 73 5.51 -14.79 -2.59
N ASP A 74 5.27 -14.96 -3.89
CA ASP A 74 5.81 -14.06 -4.91
C ASP A 74 5.29 -12.61 -4.76
N ALA A 75 4.05 -12.41 -4.30
CA ALA A 75 3.52 -11.07 -4.06
C ALA A 75 4.23 -10.40 -2.87
N ILE A 76 4.56 -11.17 -1.83
CA ILE A 76 5.38 -10.69 -0.71
C ILE A 76 6.77 -10.29 -1.21
N ALA A 77 7.42 -11.14 -2.01
CA ALA A 77 8.75 -10.85 -2.56
C ALA A 77 8.74 -9.58 -3.45
N ILE A 78 7.68 -9.37 -4.24
CA ILE A 78 7.48 -8.13 -5.00
C ILE A 78 7.39 -6.94 -4.05
N ALA A 79 6.57 -7.02 -3.01
CA ALA A 79 6.37 -5.92 -2.05
C ALA A 79 7.67 -5.57 -1.31
N GLU A 80 8.44 -6.56 -0.89
CA GLU A 80 9.75 -6.37 -0.26
C GLU A 80 10.74 -5.68 -1.20
N THR A 81 10.75 -6.08 -2.48
CA THR A 81 11.58 -5.46 -3.50
C THR A 81 11.19 -4.00 -3.72
N VAL A 82 9.88 -3.71 -3.83
CA VAL A 82 9.37 -2.33 -3.96
C VAL A 82 9.74 -1.51 -2.73
N LYS A 83 9.62 -2.06 -1.52
CA LYS A 83 10.01 -1.39 -0.28
C LYS A 83 11.51 -1.07 -0.27
N ALA A 84 12.35 -1.97 -0.78
CA ALA A 84 13.79 -1.76 -0.87
C ALA A 84 14.16 -0.61 -1.82
N LEU A 85 13.33 -0.28 -2.82
CA LEU A 85 13.53 0.90 -3.67
C LEU A 85 13.49 2.21 -2.88
N GLY A 86 12.80 2.25 -1.73
CA GLY A 86 12.84 3.42 -0.85
C GLY A 86 14.21 3.71 -0.24
N LEU A 87 15.14 2.75 -0.31
CA LEU A 87 16.55 2.91 0.10
C LEU A 87 17.49 3.10 -1.09
N LEU A 88 16.97 3.14 -2.31
CA LEU A 88 17.77 3.31 -3.52
C LEU A 88 18.28 4.75 -3.58
N ALA A 89 19.58 4.93 -3.36
CA ALA A 89 20.26 6.17 -3.64
C ALA A 89 20.69 6.20 -5.11
N LEU A 90 20.23 7.21 -5.85
CA LEU A 90 20.61 7.44 -7.23
C LEU A 90 21.63 8.59 -7.27
N ASP A 91 22.74 8.39 -7.97
CA ASP A 91 23.69 9.45 -8.28
C ASP A 91 23.17 10.21 -9.50
N LEU A 92 22.43 11.28 -9.23
CA LEU A 92 21.76 12.08 -10.25
C LEU A 92 22.67 13.24 -10.67
N PRO A 93 22.70 13.60 -11.97
CA PRO A 93 23.43 14.77 -12.44
C PRO A 93 23.02 16.04 -11.68
N ALA A 94 23.97 16.96 -11.48
CA ALA A 94 23.72 18.22 -10.77
C ALA A 94 22.67 19.12 -11.47
N ASP A 95 22.48 18.94 -12.77
CA ASP A 95 21.50 19.61 -13.61
C ASP A 95 20.23 18.77 -13.84
N TRP A 96 20.05 17.66 -13.11
CA TRP A 96 18.86 16.83 -13.26
C TRP A 96 17.61 17.55 -12.78
N ASP A 97 16.61 17.55 -13.65
CA ASP A 97 15.31 18.18 -13.43
C ASP A 97 14.20 17.12 -13.48
N PRO A 98 13.72 16.61 -12.32
CA PRO A 98 12.70 15.56 -12.28
C PRO A 98 11.34 16.01 -12.82
N LEU A 99 11.12 17.32 -13.00
CA LEU A 99 9.83 17.91 -13.37
C LEU A 99 10.02 18.87 -14.57
N GLY A 100 10.96 18.54 -15.46
CA GLY A 100 11.27 19.36 -16.63
C GLY A 100 10.11 19.49 -17.62
N ASP A 101 9.17 18.54 -17.59
CA ASP A 101 7.96 18.50 -18.41
C ASP A 101 6.71 19.06 -17.71
N VAL A 102 6.85 19.57 -16.48
CA VAL A 102 5.73 20.09 -15.68
C VAL A 102 5.80 21.61 -15.55
N GLU A 103 4.70 22.29 -15.92
CA GLU A 103 4.52 23.72 -15.65
C GLU A 103 4.21 23.95 -14.18
N LEU A 104 5.19 24.48 -13.44
CA LEU A 104 5.11 24.70 -11.98
C LEU A 104 4.94 26.17 -11.59
N GLY A 105 4.94 27.10 -12.56
CA GLY A 105 4.85 28.53 -12.31
C GLY A 105 5.92 29.04 -11.35
N ASP A 106 5.56 30.01 -10.52
CA ASP A 106 6.47 30.69 -9.59
C ASP A 106 6.98 29.76 -8.46
N ASP A 107 6.31 28.64 -8.22
CA ASP A 107 6.65 27.68 -7.14
C ASP A 107 7.74 26.67 -7.53
N ARG A 108 8.21 26.70 -8.79
CA ARG A 108 9.15 25.70 -9.34
C ARG A 108 10.35 25.41 -8.44
N ALA A 109 11.01 26.46 -7.96
CA ALA A 109 12.20 26.32 -7.12
C ALA A 109 11.91 25.59 -5.80
N ALA A 110 10.77 25.89 -5.17
CA ALA A 110 10.36 25.26 -3.92
C ALA A 110 9.94 23.79 -4.11
N VAL A 111 9.28 23.47 -5.23
CA VAL A 111 8.89 22.09 -5.57
C VAL A 111 10.12 21.23 -5.87
N LEU A 112 11.07 21.74 -6.66
CA LEU A 112 12.31 21.02 -6.98
C LEU A 112 13.16 20.75 -5.74
N ALA A 113 13.29 21.73 -4.84
CA ALA A 113 14.03 21.55 -3.59
C ALA A 113 13.44 20.42 -2.72
N ARG A 114 12.12 20.19 -2.79
CA ARG A 114 11.46 19.08 -2.09
C ARG A 114 11.56 17.73 -2.80
N ALA A 115 11.67 17.74 -4.13
CA ALA A 115 11.71 16.52 -4.93
C ALA A 115 13.09 15.83 -4.89
N VAL A 116 14.15 16.60 -4.63
CA VAL A 116 15.55 16.14 -4.58
C VAL A 116 16.05 15.91 -3.14
N ALA A 117 15.26 16.31 -2.14
CA ALA A 117 15.56 16.12 -0.71
C ALA A 117 15.05 14.76 -0.20
#